data_AF-A0A8B8FWB4-F1
#
_entry.id   AF-A0A8B8FWB4-F1
#
_cell.length_a   1.000
_cell.length_b   1.000
_cell.length_c   1.000
_cell.angle_alpha   90.00
_cell.angle_beta   90.00
_cell.angle_gamma   90.00
#
_symmetry.space_group_name_H-M   'P 1'
#
loop_
_entity.id
_entity.type
_entity.pdbx_description
1 polymer ?
#
loop_
_entity_poly.entity_id
_entity_poly.type
_entity_poly.pdbx_seq_one_letter_code
_entity_poly.pdbx_strand_id
1 'polypeptide(L)' 'MNRNTALFFFVVVVVVLLAVATESNAECRWLDCHAHSAGDWCNILGPGWKMVEWRRCNGLLGKSEKCCN' A
#
# COMPACT_ATOMS: atom_id res chain seq x y z
N MET A 1 29.13 -29.84 2.34
CA MET A 1 28.18 -28.91 2.99
C MET A 1 27.38 -29.69 4.03
N ASN A 2 27.38 -29.23 5.29
CA ASN A 2 26.62 -29.88 6.36
C ASN A 2 25.11 -29.65 6.12
N ARG A 3 24.32 -30.74 6.15
CA ARG A 3 22.86 -30.73 5.95
C ARG A 3 22.16 -29.68 6.84
N ASN A 4 22.70 -29.47 8.04
CA ASN A 4 22.18 -28.51 9.01
C ASN A 4 22.40 -27.06 8.55
N THR A 5 23.51 -26.79 7.86
CA THR A 5 23.82 -25.48 7.30
C THR A 5 22.89 -25.15 6.13
N ALA A 6 22.57 -26.13 5.28
CA ALA A 6 21.66 -25.95 4.16
C ALA A 6 20.22 -25.64 4.63
N LEU A 7 19.74 -26.34 5.68
CA LEU A 7 18.44 -26.07 6.28
C LEU A 7 18.36 -24.67 6.88
N PHE A 8 19.42 -24.23 7.57
CA PHE A 8 19.48 -22.89 8.14
C PHE A 8 19.37 -21.80 7.06
N PHE A 9 20.11 -21.94 5.95
CA PHE A 9 20.01 -20.99 4.84
C PHE A 9 18.61 -20.96 4.22
N PHE A 10 17.96 -22.11 4.06
CA PHE A 10 16.58 -22.16 3.55
C PHE A 10 15.60 -21.43 4.46
N VAL A 11 15.69 -21.63 5.79
CA VAL A 11 14.82 -20.95 6.75
C VAL A 11 15.03 -19.44 6.69
N VAL A 12 16.28 -18.98 6.63
CA VAL A 12 16.59 -17.54 6.54
C VAL A 12 16.03 -16.95 5.24
N VAL A 13 16.21 -17.61 4.10
CA VAL A 13 15.66 -17.15 2.81
C VAL A 13 14.14 -17.08 2.84
N VAL A 14 13.47 -18.09 3.40
CA VAL A 14 12.01 -18.11 3.53
C VAL A 14 11.52 -16.99 4.44
N VAL A 15 12.17 -16.75 5.58
CA VAL A 15 11.82 -15.66 6.50
C VAL A 15 12.01 -14.29 5.85
N VAL A 16 13.09 -14.08 5.10
CA VAL A 16 13.33 -12.82 4.36
C VAL A 16 12.29 -12.62 3.27
N LEU A 17 11.95 -13.66 2.51
CA LEU A 17 10.91 -13.58 1.48
C LEU A 17 9.52 -13.30 2.09
N LEU A 18 9.20 -13.91 3.24
CA LEU A 18 7.96 -13.60 3.96
C LEU A 18 7.94 -12.17 4.46
N ALA A 19 9.04 -11.65 5.02
CA ALA A 19 9.14 -10.28 5.51
C ALA A 19 8.91 -9.27 4.37
N VAL A 20 9.54 -9.47 3.21
CA VAL A 20 9.37 -8.62 2.02
C VAL A 20 7.93 -8.69 1.49
N ALA A 21 7.29 -9.87 1.53
CA ALA A 21 5.90 -10.01 1.14
C ALA A 21 4.94 -9.28 2.11
N THR A 22 5.22 -9.31 3.42
CA THR A 22 4.35 -8.68 4.43
C THR A 22 4.41 -7.15 4.43
N GLU A 23 5.50 -6.54 3.98
CA GLU A 23 5.58 -5.07 3.83
C GLU A 23 4.77 -4.54 2.63
N SER A 24 4.31 -5.42 1.73
CA SER A 24 3.55 -5.02 0.53
C SER A 24 2.05 -4.85 0.75
N ASN A 25 1.52 -5.16 1.93
CA ASN A 25 0.17 -4.79 2.32
C ASN A 25 0.18 -3.43 3.01
N ALA A 26 0.70 -2.41 2.31
CA ALA A 26 0.37 -1.03 2.61
C ALA A 26 -1.15 -0.95 2.73
N GLU A 27 -1.65 -0.43 3.84
CA GLU A 27 -3.08 -0.46 4.09
C GLU A 27 -3.72 0.47 3.05
N CYS A 28 -4.34 -0.10 2.01
CA CYS A 28 -4.85 0.67 0.89
C CYS A 28 -6.37 0.77 0.96
N ARG A 29 -6.92 1.98 0.84
CA ARG A 29 -8.37 2.20 0.79
C ARG A 29 -8.73 3.31 -0.19
N TRP A 30 -9.91 3.20 -0.79
CA TRP A 30 -10.50 4.27 -1.57
C TRP A 30 -11.23 5.24 -0.64
N LEU A 31 -11.03 6.53 -0.87
CA LEU A 31 -11.89 7.56 -0.30
C LEU A 31 -13.22 7.62 -1.04
N ASP A 32 -14.27 8.02 -0.33
CA ASP A 32 -15.56 8.32 -0.92
C ASP A 32 -15.47 9.43 -1.96
N CYS A 33 -16.46 9.51 -2.85
CA CYS A 33 -16.47 10.55 -3.88
C CYS A 33 -16.54 11.94 -3.24
N HIS A 34 -15.52 12.76 -3.47
CA HIS A 34 -15.42 14.12 -2.95
C HIS A 34 -15.19 15.12 -4.08
N ALA A 35 -15.19 16.42 -3.75
CA ALA A 35 -15.00 17.48 -4.74
C ALA A 35 -13.64 17.33 -5.45
N HIS A 36 -13.64 17.57 -6.76
CA HIS A 36 -12.44 17.54 -7.57
C HIS A 36 -11.49 18.67 -7.16
N SER A 37 -10.30 18.30 -6.70
CA SER A 37 -9.27 19.24 -6.27
C SER A 37 -7.87 18.78 -6.65
N ALA A 38 -6.94 19.74 -6.72
CA ALA A 38 -5.51 19.48 -6.93
C ALA A 38 -4.78 18.92 -5.69
N GLY A 39 -5.38 19.01 -4.49
CA GLY A 39 -4.80 18.47 -3.26
C GLY A 39 -4.89 16.95 -3.13
N ASP A 40 -4.03 16.39 -2.27
CA ASP A 40 -4.06 14.99 -1.82
C ASP A 40 -4.98 14.88 -0.59
N TRP A 41 -6.13 14.23 -0.76
CA TRP A 41 -7.09 14.00 0.32
C TRP A 41 -6.70 12.84 1.22
N CYS A 42 -5.71 12.03 0.86
CA CYS A 42 -5.24 10.93 1.72
C CYS A 42 -4.71 11.43 3.08
N ASN A 43 -4.35 12.72 3.18
CA ASN A 43 -3.96 13.36 4.44
C ASN A 43 -5.07 13.31 5.52
N ILE A 44 -6.35 13.13 5.15
CA ILE A 44 -7.45 12.98 6.13
C ILE A 44 -7.36 11.68 6.93
N LEU A 45 -6.66 10.67 6.38
CA LEU A 45 -6.46 9.37 7.03
C LEU A 45 -5.33 9.41 8.06
N GLY A 46 -4.58 10.52 8.12
CA GLY A 46 -3.47 10.72 9.03
C GLY A 46 -2.12 10.77 8.31
N PRO A 47 -1.03 10.95 9.07
CA PRO A 47 0.32 10.98 8.52
C PRO A 47 0.71 9.63 7.91
N GLY A 48 1.49 9.65 6.83
CA GLY A 48 1.99 8.45 6.13
C GLY A 48 1.16 8.04 4.92
N TRP A 49 -0.14 8.37 4.91
CA TRP A 49 -1.02 8.10 3.79
C TRP A 49 -0.69 8.94 2.56
N LYS A 50 -0.60 8.29 1.39
CA LYS A 50 -0.33 8.94 0.10
C LYS A 50 -1.29 8.47 -0.97
N MET A 51 -1.69 9.40 -1.85
CA MET A 51 -2.44 9.07 -3.06
C MET A 51 -1.54 8.29 -4.03
N VAL A 52 -1.95 7.08 -4.39
CA VAL A 52 -1.28 6.26 -5.42
C VAL A 52 -2.04 6.27 -6.75
N GLU A 53 -3.34 6.49 -6.69
CA GLU A 53 -4.23 6.51 -7.86
C GLU A 53 -5.45 7.40 -7.57
N TRP A 54 -6.06 7.96 -8.60
CA TRP A 54 -7.35 8.64 -8.47
C TRP A 54 -8.23 8.37 -9.68
N ARG A 55 -9.54 8.48 -9.48
CA ARG A 55 -10.55 8.35 -10.54
C ARG A 55 -11.60 9.44 -10.44
N ARG A 56 -12.22 9.75 -11.58
CA ARG A 56 -13.44 10.56 -11.59
C ARG A 56 -14.61 9.76 -11.02
N CYS A 57 -15.48 10.44 -10.30
CA CYS A 57 -16.76 9.92 -9.81
C CYS A 57 -17.80 11.06 -9.89
N ASN A 58 -19.09 10.75 -9.94
CA ASN A 58 -20.17 11.76 -10.00
C ASN A 58 -19.96 12.87 -11.08
N GLY A 59 -19.55 12.48 -12.29
CA GLY A 59 -19.35 13.39 -13.41
C GLY A 59 -17.95 14.04 -13.45
N LEU A 60 -17.88 15.29 -13.91
CA LEU A 60 -16.61 16.01 -14.10
C LEU A 60 -16.06 16.64 -12.81
N LEU A 61 -16.89 16.75 -11.77
CA LEU A 61 -16.58 17.49 -10.56
C LEU A 61 -16.28 16.61 -9.34
N GLY A 62 -16.39 15.29 -9.45
CA GLY A 62 -16.04 14.37 -8.37
C GLY A 62 -14.72 13.65 -8.62
N LYS A 63 -13.98 13.43 -7.53
CA LYS A 63 -12.73 12.68 -7.46
C LYS A 63 -12.85 11.66 -6.32
N SER A 64 -12.28 10.49 -6.53
CA SER A 64 -12.07 9.48 -5.49
C SER A 64 -10.61 9.05 -5.59
N GLU A 65 -9.93 8.98 -4.46
CA GLU A 65 -8.49 8.72 -4.36
C GLU A 65 -8.24 7.38 -3.70
N LYS A 66 -7.31 6.60 -4.24
CA LYS A 66 -6.78 5.39 -3.61
C LYS A 66 -5.58 5.80 -2.78
N CYS A 67 -5.72 5.65 -1.47
CA CYS A 67 -4.73 6.02 -0.49
C CYS A 67 -4.08 4.76 0.07
N CYS A 68 -2.76 4.77 0.22
CA CYS A 68 -2.01 3.70 0.86
C CYS A 68 -1.05 4.29 1.90
N ASN A 69 -0.82 3.55 2.99
CA ASN A 69 0.15 3.87 4.05
C ASN A 69 1.16 2.73 4.19
#